data_AF-H8K750-F1
#
_entry.id   AF-H8K750-F1
#
_cell.length_a   1.000
_cell.length_b   1.000
_cell.length_c   1.000
_cell.angle_alpha   90.00
_cell.angle_beta   90.00
_cell.angle_gamma   90.00
#
_symmetry.space_group_name_H-M   'P 1'
#
loop_
_entity.id
_entity.type
_entity.pdbx_description
1 polymer ?
#
loop_
_entity_poly.entity_id
_entity_poly.type
_entity_poly.pdbx_seq_one_letter_code
_entity_poly.pdbx_strand_id
1 'polypeptide(L)' 'MELAGEAHYRLVTIYPFSDGNGRTARLLMHLILIMEGYPPAIIRPQERLPYITSLETAQFGGSKEKYENYL' A
#
# COMPACT_ATOMS: atom_id res chain seq x y z
N MET A 1 5.70 -8.81 -6.50
CA MET A 1 5.18 -7.48 -6.10
C MET A 1 3.67 -7.48 -5.88
N GLU A 2 2.88 -8.15 -6.73
CA GLU A 2 1.41 -8.21 -6.60
C GLU A 2 0.91 -8.62 -5.20
N LEU A 3 1.48 -9.67 -4.60
CA LEU A 3 1.12 -10.11 -3.24
C LEU A 3 1.33 -9.01 -2.18
N ALA A 4 2.45 -8.27 -2.25
CA ALA A 4 2.77 -7.21 -1.31
C ALA A 4 1.78 -6.04 -1.42
N GLY A 5 1.44 -5.67 -2.65
CA GLY A 5 0.41 -4.67 -2.95
C GLY A 5 -0.95 -5.06 -2.45
N GLU A 6 -1.39 -6.28 -2.74
CA GLU A 6 -2.71 -6.75 -2.33
C GLU A 6 -2.81 -6.89 -0.81
N ALA A 7 -1.77 -7.38 -0.15
CA ALA A 7 -1.72 -7.46 1.32
C ALA A 7 -1.84 -6.08 1.98
N HIS A 8 -1.09 -5.10 1.46
CA HIS A 8 -1.21 -3.71 1.89
C HIS A 8 -2.62 -3.16 1.67
N TYR A 9 -3.12 -3.26 0.44
CA TYR A 9 -4.42 -2.75 0.02
C TYR A 9 -5.56 -3.32 0.89
N ARG A 10 -5.56 -4.63 1.13
CA ARG A 10 -6.59 -5.27 1.94
C ARG A 10 -6.52 -4.86 3.40
N LEU A 11 -5.33 -4.77 4.00
CA LEU A 11 -5.21 -4.38 5.41
C LEU A 11 -5.72 -2.95 5.64
N VAL A 12 -5.30 -2.00 4.79
CA VAL A 12 -5.72 -0.60 4.91
C VAL A 12 -7.20 -0.40 4.58
N THR A 13 -7.80 -1.29 3.80
CA THR A 13 -9.24 -1.28 3.49
C THR A 13 -10.09 -1.88 4.61
N ILE A 14 -9.65 -3.00 5.20
CA ILE A 14 -10.35 -3.63 6.35
C ILE A 14 -10.26 -2.73 7.59
N TYR A 15 -9.15 -2.01 7.75
CA TYR A 15 -8.90 -1.06 8.83
C TYR A 15 -9.10 -1.65 10.24
N PRO A 16 -8.35 -2.72 10.62
CA PRO A 16 -8.64 -3.50 11.83
C PRO A 16 -8.19 -2.88 13.17
N PHE A 17 -7.34 -1.85 13.15
CA PHE A 17 -6.78 -1.25 14.38
C PHE A 17 -7.39 0.14 14.66
N SER A 18 -7.36 0.57 15.93
CA SER A 18 -7.83 1.91 16.32
C SER A 18 -6.93 3.05 15.81
N ASP A 19 -5.63 2.77 15.62
CA ASP A 19 -4.67 3.67 14.98
C ASP A 19 -3.59 2.81 14.29
N GLY A 20 -2.85 3.40 13.35
CA GLY A 20 -1.64 2.83 12.79
C GLY A 20 -1.85 1.98 11.54
N ASN A 21 -3.09 1.78 11.07
CA ASN A 21 -3.41 0.91 9.92
C ASN A 21 -2.52 1.17 8.70
N GLY A 22 -2.35 2.44 8.28
CA GLY A 22 -1.50 2.77 7.14
C GLY A 22 0.00 2.51 7.38
N ARG A 23 0.49 2.64 8.62
CA ARG A 23 1.88 2.32 8.99
C ARG A 23 2.09 0.81 8.97
N THR A 24 1.17 0.06 9.56
CA THR A 24 1.18 -1.40 9.59
C THR A 24 1.07 -2.01 8.19
N ALA A 25 0.19 -1.47 7.34
CA ALA A 25 0.03 -1.93 5.96
C ALA A 25 1.33 -1.78 5.17
N ARG A 26 2.03 -0.64 5.32
CA ARG A 26 3.34 -0.42 4.66
C ARG A 26 4.42 -1.34 5.19
N LEU A 27 4.47 -1.59 6.49
CA LEU A 27 5.42 -2.55 7.06
C LEU A 27 5.16 -3.98 6.57
N LEU A 28 3.89 -4.38 6.45
CA LEU A 28 3.53 -5.68 5.88
C LEU A 28 3.94 -5.80 4.40
N MET A 29 3.68 -4.75 3.62
CA MET A 29 4.13 -4.64 2.22
C MET A 29 5.65 -4.81 2.11
N HIS A 30 6.41 -4.05 2.91
CA HIS A 30 7.87 -4.12 2.93
C HIS A 30 8.38 -5.48 3.37
N LEU A 31 7.76 -6.09 4.38
CA LEU A 31 8.10 -7.44 4.83
C LEU A 31 7.98 -8.46 3.70
N ILE A 32 6.86 -8.46 2.97
CA ILE A 32 6.64 -9.38 1.86
C ILE A 32 7.65 -9.11 0.73
N LEU A 33 7.91 -7.84 0.38
CA LEU A 33 8.91 -7.48 -0.62
C LEU A 33 10.30 -8.02 -0.25
N ILE A 34 10.73 -7.82 1.00
CA ILE A 34 12.03 -8.30 1.49
C ILE A 34 12.11 -9.82 1.47
N MET A 35 11.05 -10.52 1.88
CA MET A 35 10.98 -11.99 1.86
C MET A 35 11.11 -12.55 0.43
N GLU A 36 10.64 -11.80 -0.57
CA GLU A 36 10.72 -12.13 -2.00
C GLU A 36 12.01 -11.60 -2.66
N GLY A 37 12.93 -11.00 -1.90
CA GLY A 37 14.22 -10.49 -2.41
C GLY A 37 14.17 -9.10 -3.07
N TYR A 38 13.07 -8.36 -2.92
CA TYR A 38 12.91 -7.00 -3.42
C TYR A 38 13.22 -5.94 -2.35
N PRO A 39 13.68 -4.74 -2.75
CA PRO A 39 13.83 -3.63 -1.82
C PRO A 39 12.45 -3.14 -1.33
N PRO A 40 12.38 -2.46 -0.17
CA PRO A 40 11.17 -1.79 0.27
C PRO A 40 10.71 -0.73 -0.73
N ALA A 41 9.39 -0.65 -0.98
CA ALA A 41 8.84 0.40 -1.83
C ALA A 41 8.96 1.78 -1.17
N ILE A 42 9.44 2.78 -1.92
CA ILE A 42 9.74 4.13 -1.43
C ILE A 42 8.65 5.09 -1.89
N ILE A 43 7.83 5.56 -0.97
CA ILE A 43 6.85 6.64 -1.21
C ILE A 43 7.47 7.94 -0.71
N ARG A 44 7.84 8.84 -1.61
CA ARG A 44 8.51 10.09 -1.22
C ARG A 44 7.51 11.06 -0.58
N PRO A 45 7.96 12.00 0.28
CA PRO A 45 7.06 12.97 0.91
C PRO A 45 6.18 13.74 -0.08
N GLN A 46 6.73 14.13 -1.24
CA GLN A 46 5.99 14.82 -2.29
C GLN A 46 4.93 13.95 -3.00
N GLU A 47 5.05 12.63 -2.91
CA GLU A 47 4.12 11.67 -3.52
C GLU A 47 3.02 11.23 -2.56
N ARG A 48 3.09 11.65 -1.29
CA ARG A 48 2.17 11.20 -0.24
C ARG A 48 0.71 11.42 -0.61
N LEU A 49 0.36 12.61 -1.10
CA LEU A 49 -1.02 12.91 -1.48
C LEU A 49 -1.47 12.11 -2.71
N PRO A 50 -0.73 12.10 -3.84
CA PRO A 50 -1.01 11.23 -4.97
C PRO A 50 -1.20 9.74 -4.62
N TYR A 51 -0.35 9.21 -3.74
CA TYR A 51 -0.42 7.84 -3.24
C TYR A 51 -1.70 7.57 -2.42
N ILE A 52 -2.08 8.50 -1.53
CA ILE A 52 -3.32 8.36 -0.75
C ILE A 52 -4.54 8.41 -1.68
N THR A 53 -4.55 9.34 -2.64
CA THR A 53 -5.65 9.47 -3.60
C THR A 53 -5.78 8.25 -4.52
N SER A 54 -4.68 7.64 -4.96
CA SER A 54 -4.74 6.41 -5.77
C SER A 54 -5.30 5.24 -4.98
N LEU A 55 -4.94 5.13 -3.68
CA LEU A 55 -5.49 4.14 -2.77
C LEU A 55 -7.00 4.33 -2.54
N GLU A 56 -7.43 5.56 -2.24
CA GLU A 56 -8.85 5.90 -2.07
C GLU A 56 -9.67 5.59 -3.33
N THR A 57 -9.13 5.96 -4.51
CA THR A 57 -9.77 5.67 -5.80
C THR A 57 -10.06 4.17 -5.95
N ALA A 58 -9.10 3.32 -5.64
CA ALA A 58 -9.27 1.87 -5.70
C ALA A 58 -10.32 1.38 -4.69
N GLN A 59 -10.33 1.93 -3.46
CA GLN A 59 -11.28 1.56 -2.41
C GLN A 59 -12.73 1.91 -2.78
N PHE A 60 -12.95 2.98 -3.55
CA PHE A 60 -14.27 3.40 -4.03
C PHE A 60 -14.67 2.78 -5.39
N GLY A 61 -14.04 1.66 -5.78
CA GLY A 61 -14.41 0.91 -6.98
C GLY A 61 -13.72 1.37 -8.27
N GLY A 62 -12.73 2.26 -8.17
CA GLY A 62 -11.86 2.63 -9.29
C GLY A 62 -10.72 1.63 -9.51
N SER A 63 -9.89 1.91 -10.53
CA SER A 63 -8.73 1.07 -10.88
C SER A 63 -7.61 1.14 -9.82
N LYS A 64 -6.96 -0.01 -9.57
CA LYS A 64 -5.77 -0.15 -8.71
C LYS A 64 -4.46 0.22 -9.40
N GLU A 65 -4.44 0.39 -10.72
CA GLU A 65 -3.22 0.56 -11.51
C GLU A 65 -2.31 1.71 -11.01
N LYS A 66 -2.89 2.87 -10.69
CA LYS A 66 -2.12 4.01 -10.14
C LYS A 66 -1.52 3.73 -8.77
N TYR A 67 -2.20 2.92 -7.96
CA TYR A 67 -1.70 2.50 -6.65
C TYR A 67 -0.57 1.47 -6.80
N GLU A 68 -0.71 0.54 -7.75
CA GLU A 68 0.29 -0.50 -8.01
C GLU A 68 1.64 0.04 -8.48
N ASN A 69 1.66 1.21 -9.14
CA ASN A 69 2.90 1.91 -9.53
C ASN A 69 3.76 2.38 -8.33
N TYR A 70 3.25 2.32 -7.10
CA TYR A 70 4.00 2.66 -5.88
C TYR A 70 4.68 1.45 -5.23
N LEU A 71 4.57 0.25 -5.81
CA LEU A 71 5.20 -1.00 -5.34
C LEU A 71 6.53 -1.25 -6.06
#